data_AF-A0A8T7M7Y0-F1
#
_entry.id   AF-A0A8T7M7Y0-F1
#
_cell.length_a   1.000
_cell.length_b   1.000
_cell.length_c   1.000
_cell.angle_alpha   90.00
_cell.angle_beta   90.00
_cell.angle_gamma   90.00
#
_symmetry.space_group_name_H-M   'P 1'
#
loop_
_entity.id
_entity.type
_entity.pdbx_description
1 polymer ?
#
loop_
_entity_poly.entity_id
_entity_poly.type
_entity_poly.pdbx_seq_one_letter_code
_entity_poly.pdbx_strand_id
1 'polypeptide(L)'
;MENPLLLLLPIILALWVGSFFYNLQYSRRKLTWLARWLEDSLTMLGSDIGSRWLNQNTLSIEVKQGKGRIREVVIVLGSVRREFFARLITLVRGGKDSMTIMISINPPPRPGTEMEIFKKSDPVPRPVLLGLGGMKDWEVQDYSRSAPYRIASRLDQINGLAERVITLLNDDGYDIRRISVRSTTPHLLLVFNMVKLPKTDAHDLIQLIRNILEEVSSQPLQQSQKRPGSKSRERRTTKESAIRANPILSLGDHHVPENYGKPGDPSAN
;
A
#
# COMPACT_ATOMS: atom_id res chain seq x y z
N MET A 1 -21.46 -56.69 15.45
CA MET A 1 -21.55 -55.25 15.80
C MET A 1 -21.00 -54.48 14.62
N GLU A 2 -21.87 -53.88 13.82
CA GLU A 2 -21.44 -53.02 12.70
C GLU A 2 -20.73 -51.78 13.28
N ASN A 3 -19.55 -51.43 12.77
CA ASN A 3 -18.80 -50.28 13.25
C ASN A 3 -19.46 -49.00 12.71
N PRO A 4 -20.16 -48.20 13.56
CA PRO A 4 -20.83 -46.98 13.09
C PRO A 4 -19.84 -45.96 12.50
N LEU A 5 -18.55 -46.08 12.85
CA LEU A 5 -17.46 -45.29 12.27
C LEU A 5 -17.35 -45.43 10.75
N LEU A 6 -17.64 -46.61 10.18
CA LEU A 6 -17.56 -46.83 8.74
C LEU A 6 -18.68 -46.07 7.98
N LEU A 7 -19.83 -45.85 8.63
CA LEU A 7 -20.92 -45.04 8.06
C LEU A 7 -20.69 -43.54 8.25
N LEU A 8 -20.06 -43.11 9.34
CA LEU A 8 -19.77 -41.70 9.59
C LEU A 8 -18.68 -41.13 8.69
N LEU A 9 -17.66 -41.93 8.34
CA LEU A 9 -16.55 -41.51 7.51
C LEU A 9 -16.96 -40.94 6.14
N PRO A 10 -17.81 -41.60 5.33
CA PRO A 10 -18.24 -41.06 4.04
C PRO A 10 -19.08 -39.78 4.19
N ILE A 11 -19.87 -39.67 5.27
CA ILE A 11 -20.66 -38.46 5.54
C ILE A 11 -19.74 -37.27 5.84
N ILE A 12 -18.74 -37.46 6.70
CA ILE A 12 -17.75 -36.43 7.03
C ILE A 12 -16.96 -36.02 5.78
N LEU A 13 -16.55 -37.00 4.96
CA LEU A 13 -15.84 -36.73 3.71
C LEU A 13 -16.71 -35.93 2.73
N ALA A 14 -17.97 -36.33 2.53
CA ALA A 14 -18.90 -35.62 1.66
C ALA A 14 -19.14 -34.17 2.12
N LEU A 15 -19.30 -33.95 3.44
CA LEU A 15 -19.42 -32.60 4.00
C LEU A 15 -18.15 -31.77 3.81
N TRP A 16 -16.98 -32.38 3.99
CA TRP A 16 -15.69 -31.71 3.81
C TRP A 16 -15.47 -31.29 2.35
N VAL A 17 -15.64 -32.22 1.41
CA VAL A 17 -15.52 -31.96 -0.04
C VAL A 17 -16.59 -30.97 -0.52
N GLY A 18 -17.85 -31.16 -0.11
CA GLY A 18 -18.96 -30.27 -0.46
C GLY A 18 -18.72 -28.83 0.04
N SER A 19 -18.24 -28.69 1.27
CA SER A 19 -17.87 -27.38 1.84
C SER A 19 -16.73 -26.72 1.06
N PHE A 20 -15.72 -27.49 0.63
CA PHE A 20 -14.63 -26.97 -0.20
C PHE A 20 -15.15 -26.38 -1.53
N PHE A 21 -15.96 -27.13 -2.27
CA PHE A 21 -16.53 -26.66 -3.54
C PHE A 21 -17.49 -25.48 -3.34
N TYR A 22 -18.31 -25.51 -2.29
CA TYR A 22 -19.21 -24.41 -1.95
C TYR A 22 -18.43 -23.11 -1.71
N ASN A 23 -17.37 -23.16 -0.90
CA ASN A 23 -16.53 -21.99 -0.62
C ASN A 23 -15.84 -21.45 -1.87
N LEU A 24 -15.34 -22.34 -2.74
CA LEU A 24 -14.73 -21.95 -4.02
C LEU A 24 -15.72 -21.19 -4.91
N GLN A 25 -16.92 -21.74 -5.08
CA GLN A 25 -17.97 -21.12 -5.90
C GLN A 25 -18.47 -19.81 -5.30
N TYR A 26 -18.63 -19.75 -3.97
CA TYR A 26 -19.04 -18.55 -3.26
C TYR A 26 -18.03 -17.41 -3.44
N SER A 27 -16.73 -17.67 -3.23
CA SER A 27 -15.67 -16.67 -3.42
C SER A 27 -15.65 -16.15 -4.86
N ARG A 28 -15.77 -17.04 -5.85
CA ARG A 28 -15.80 -16.64 -7.26
C ARG A 28 -17.00 -15.77 -7.60
N ARG A 29 -18.20 -16.16 -7.16
CA ARG A 29 -19.42 -15.35 -7.34
C ARG A 29 -19.29 -13.98 -6.68
N LYS A 30 -18.79 -13.94 -5.44
CA LYS A 30 -18.58 -12.69 -4.70
C LYS A 30 -17.62 -11.75 -5.41
N LEU A 31 -16.46 -12.24 -5.85
CA LEU A 31 -15.45 -11.41 -6.52
C LEU A 31 -15.94 -10.95 -7.91
N THR A 32 -16.65 -11.80 -8.64
CA THR A 32 -17.24 -11.43 -9.94
C THR A 32 -18.34 -10.37 -9.74
N TRP A 33 -19.17 -10.53 -8.71
CA TRP A 33 -20.18 -9.53 -8.37
C TRP A 33 -19.55 -8.19 -7.99
N LEU A 34 -18.49 -8.20 -7.16
CA LEU A 34 -17.74 -6.98 -6.81
C LEU A 34 -17.07 -6.33 -8.04
N ALA A 35 -16.54 -7.13 -8.95
CA ALA A 35 -15.94 -6.62 -10.18
C ALA A 35 -16.98 -5.92 -11.06
N ARG A 36 -18.17 -6.53 -11.23
CA ARG A 36 -19.29 -5.90 -11.95
C ARG A 36 -19.80 -4.63 -11.27
N TRP A 37 -19.88 -4.65 -9.95
CA TRP A 37 -20.24 -3.45 -9.17
C TRP A 37 -19.24 -2.31 -9.40
N LEU A 38 -17.94 -2.61 -9.56
CA LEU A 38 -16.93 -1.60 -9.90
C LEU A 38 -16.97 -1.17 -11.38
N GLU A 39 -17.26 -2.09 -12.29
CA GLU A 39 -17.10 -1.95 -13.75
C GLU A 39 -17.65 -0.63 -14.30
N ASP A 40 -18.88 -0.28 -13.94
CA ASP A 40 -19.54 0.95 -14.41
C ASP A 40 -18.76 2.21 -14.00
N SER A 41 -18.22 2.22 -12.78
CA SER A 41 -17.50 3.38 -12.23
C SER A 41 -16.03 3.43 -12.66
N LEU A 42 -15.42 2.31 -13.07
CA LEU A 42 -14.02 2.27 -13.51
C LEU A 42 -13.77 3.09 -14.79
N THR A 43 -14.80 3.29 -15.60
CA THR A 43 -14.75 4.18 -16.79
C THR A 43 -14.38 5.62 -16.44
N MET A 44 -14.57 6.03 -15.18
CA MET A 44 -14.17 7.35 -14.68
C MET A 44 -12.66 7.44 -14.42
N LEU A 45 -12.01 6.32 -14.12
CA LEU A 45 -10.57 6.26 -13.89
C LEU A 45 -9.79 6.19 -15.20
N GLY A 46 -10.37 5.62 -16.27
CA GLY A 46 -9.67 5.43 -17.54
C GLY A 46 -10.46 4.65 -18.58
N SER A 47 -9.76 4.27 -19.66
CA SER A 47 -10.17 3.34 -20.70
C SER A 47 -9.28 2.09 -20.69
N ASP A 48 -9.59 1.12 -21.56
CA ASP A 48 -8.89 -0.16 -21.67
C ASP A 48 -8.93 -0.94 -20.34
N ILE A 49 -10.16 -1.27 -19.91
CA ILE A 49 -10.44 -2.01 -18.69
C ILE A 49 -10.38 -3.50 -18.99
N GLY A 50 -9.46 -4.19 -18.34
CA GLY A 50 -9.31 -5.65 -18.39
C GLY A 50 -9.51 -6.29 -17.03
N SER A 51 -9.90 -7.57 -17.00
CA SER A 51 -9.87 -8.35 -15.77
C SER A 51 -9.24 -9.72 -16.00
N ARG A 52 -8.53 -10.22 -14.99
CA ARG A 52 -7.90 -11.55 -15.01
C ARG A 52 -7.89 -12.19 -13.64
N TRP A 53 -8.16 -13.49 -13.59
CA TRP A 53 -7.98 -14.28 -12.37
C TRP A 53 -6.48 -14.51 -12.14
N LEU A 54 -5.98 -14.09 -10.98
CA LEU A 54 -4.59 -14.39 -10.58
C LEU A 54 -4.48 -15.78 -9.95
N ASN A 55 -5.52 -16.19 -9.22
CA ASN A 55 -5.67 -17.51 -8.63
C ASN A 55 -7.17 -17.78 -8.34
N GLN A 56 -7.47 -18.85 -7.61
CA GLN A 56 -8.85 -19.25 -7.31
C GLN A 56 -9.65 -18.23 -6.46
N ASN A 57 -8.97 -17.40 -5.66
CA ASN A 57 -9.57 -16.47 -4.71
C ASN A 57 -9.10 -15.02 -4.92
N THR A 58 -8.51 -14.71 -6.08
CA THR A 58 -7.98 -13.38 -6.38
C THR A 58 -8.28 -13.00 -7.82
N LEU A 59 -8.95 -11.87 -7.99
CA LEU A 59 -9.31 -11.27 -9.27
C LEU A 59 -8.60 -9.92 -9.39
N SER A 60 -7.87 -9.72 -10.48
CA SER A 60 -7.23 -8.46 -10.82
C SER A 60 -8.05 -7.74 -11.88
N ILE A 61 -8.28 -6.45 -11.71
CA ILE A 61 -8.89 -5.55 -12.69
C ILE A 61 -7.85 -4.47 -12.99
N GLU A 62 -7.56 -4.27 -14.27
CA GLU A 62 -6.51 -3.38 -14.74
C GLU A 62 -7.13 -2.31 -15.65
N VAL A 63 -6.77 -1.05 -15.43
CA VAL A 63 -7.14 0.11 -16.26
C VAL A 63 -5.84 0.68 -16.81
N LYS A 64 -5.54 0.40 -18.07
CA LYS A 64 -4.21 0.70 -18.66
C LYS A 64 -4.07 2.11 -19.19
N GLN A 65 -5.18 2.76 -19.54
CA GLN A 65 -5.20 4.13 -20.06
C GLN A 65 -5.95 5.03 -19.08
N GLY A 66 -5.27 5.46 -18.02
CA GLY A 66 -5.86 6.35 -17.02
C GLY A 66 -6.26 7.73 -17.58
N LYS A 67 -7.25 8.37 -16.95
CA LYS A 67 -7.69 9.74 -17.24
C LYS A 67 -7.02 10.75 -16.28
N GLY A 68 -6.70 11.93 -16.80
CA GLY A 68 -6.13 13.03 -16.00
C GLY A 68 -4.72 12.71 -15.51
N ARG A 69 -4.52 12.71 -14.18
CA ARG A 69 -3.22 12.40 -13.54
C ARG A 69 -2.98 10.91 -13.34
N ILE A 70 -3.92 10.06 -13.73
CA ILE A 70 -3.79 8.61 -13.61
C ILE A 70 -3.13 8.08 -14.87
N ARG A 71 -2.05 7.31 -14.72
CA ARG A 71 -1.43 6.55 -15.81
C ARG A 71 -2.07 5.17 -15.92
N GLU A 72 -2.12 4.44 -14.80
CA GLU A 72 -2.59 3.06 -14.73
C GLU A 72 -3.22 2.81 -13.35
N VAL A 73 -4.25 1.96 -13.30
CA VAL A 73 -4.84 1.48 -12.05
C VAL A 73 -4.92 -0.03 -12.07
N VAL A 74 -4.46 -0.67 -11.01
CA VAL A 74 -4.60 -2.11 -10.79
C VAL A 74 -5.36 -2.34 -9.49
N ILE A 75 -6.52 -2.97 -9.59
CA ILE A 75 -7.39 -3.32 -8.46
C ILE A 75 -7.32 -4.82 -8.27
N VAL A 76 -6.84 -5.26 -7.11
CA VAL A 76 -6.76 -6.66 -6.73
C VAL A 76 -7.81 -6.95 -5.65
N LEU A 77 -8.81 -7.74 -6.03
CA LEU A 77 -9.87 -8.23 -5.15
C LEU A 77 -9.47 -9.61 -4.62
N GLY A 78 -9.19 -9.70 -3.32
CA GLY A 78 -8.76 -10.93 -2.66
C GLY A 78 -9.78 -11.41 -1.62
N SER A 79 -10.22 -12.66 -1.74
CA SER A 79 -11.01 -13.30 -0.68
C SER A 79 -10.15 -14.27 0.14
N VAL A 80 -10.29 -14.21 1.45
CA VAL A 80 -9.58 -15.14 2.34
C VAL A 80 -10.21 -16.53 2.21
N ARG A 81 -9.39 -17.54 1.95
CA ARG A 81 -9.86 -18.94 1.89
C ARG A 81 -10.38 -19.36 3.25
N ARG A 82 -11.69 -19.55 3.37
CA ARG A 82 -12.34 -20.03 4.60
C ARG A 82 -12.59 -21.52 4.48
N GLU A 83 -11.60 -22.33 4.80
CA GLU A 83 -11.86 -23.73 5.09
C GLU A 83 -12.75 -23.83 6.33
N PHE A 84 -13.55 -24.89 6.47
CA PHE A 84 -14.52 -25.00 7.56
C PHE A 84 -13.90 -24.76 8.95
N PHE A 85 -12.73 -25.35 9.23
CA PHE A 85 -11.99 -25.14 10.47
C PHE A 85 -11.34 -23.75 10.54
N ALA A 86 -10.83 -23.25 9.41
CA ALA A 86 -10.33 -21.89 9.32
C ALA A 86 -11.43 -20.86 9.57
N ARG A 87 -12.71 -21.16 9.29
CA ARG A 87 -13.86 -20.30 9.59
C ARG A 87 -14.05 -20.10 11.09
N LEU A 88 -13.82 -21.15 11.89
CA LEU A 88 -13.86 -21.09 13.35
C LEU A 88 -12.74 -20.21 13.90
N ILE A 89 -11.52 -20.36 13.37
CA ILE A 89 -10.36 -19.57 13.78
C ILE A 89 -10.45 -18.12 13.29
N THR A 90 -10.98 -17.90 12.09
CA THR A 90 -11.14 -16.55 11.49
C THR A 90 -12.28 -15.76 12.11
N LEU A 91 -13.26 -16.40 12.76
CA LEU A 91 -14.22 -15.73 13.65
C LEU A 91 -13.50 -14.98 14.77
N VAL A 92 -12.38 -15.54 15.27
CA VAL A 92 -11.57 -14.94 16.33
C VAL A 92 -10.52 -13.97 15.77
N ARG A 93 -9.86 -14.33 14.66
CA ARG A 93 -8.75 -13.52 14.09
C ARG A 93 -9.18 -12.43 13.11
N GLY A 94 -10.46 -12.37 12.72
CA GLY A 94 -10.98 -11.34 11.82
C GLY A 94 -10.28 -11.30 10.46
N GLY A 95 -9.95 -12.46 9.88
CA GLY A 95 -9.40 -12.56 8.52
C GLY A 95 -10.37 -11.90 7.53
N LYS A 96 -9.93 -10.82 6.90
CA LYS A 96 -10.79 -9.93 6.10
C LYS A 96 -10.47 -10.07 4.63
N ASP A 97 -11.53 -10.23 3.83
CA ASP A 97 -11.45 -10.05 2.39
C ASP A 97 -10.95 -8.62 2.12
N SER A 98 -10.03 -8.46 1.19
CA SER A 98 -9.37 -7.18 0.92
C SER A 98 -9.49 -6.76 -0.54
N MET A 99 -9.67 -5.46 -0.74
CA MET A 99 -9.51 -4.82 -2.05
C MET A 99 -8.28 -3.93 -1.98
N THR A 100 -7.29 -4.21 -2.82
CA THR A 100 -6.06 -3.42 -2.94
C THR A 100 -6.11 -2.65 -4.24
N ILE A 101 -6.00 -1.33 -4.17
CA ILE A 101 -5.97 -0.45 -5.35
C ILE A 101 -4.57 0.12 -5.45
N MET A 102 -3.90 -0.12 -6.57
CA MET A 102 -2.56 0.36 -6.89
C MET A 102 -2.68 1.34 -8.05
N ILE A 103 -2.22 2.57 -7.87
CA ILE A 103 -2.37 3.64 -8.84
C ILE A 103 -1.00 4.18 -9.21
N SER A 104 -0.71 4.16 -10.50
CA SER A 104 0.43 4.84 -11.11
C SER A 104 -0.02 6.24 -11.51
N ILE A 105 0.52 7.26 -10.87
CA ILE A 105 0.24 8.69 -11.12
C ILE A 105 1.26 9.29 -12.11
N ASN A 106 0.84 10.25 -12.95
CA ASN A 106 1.69 11.06 -13.82
C ASN A 106 1.36 12.57 -13.67
N PRO A 107 2.33 13.45 -13.31
CA PRO A 107 3.70 13.12 -12.90
C PRO A 107 3.74 12.36 -11.56
N PRO A 108 4.80 11.58 -11.30
CA PRO A 108 4.95 10.87 -10.02
C PRO A 108 5.07 11.85 -8.84
N PRO A 109 4.65 11.45 -7.62
CA PRO A 109 4.93 12.20 -6.40
C PRO A 109 6.44 12.41 -6.23
N ARG A 110 6.82 13.53 -5.62
CA ARG A 110 8.23 13.86 -5.44
C ARG A 110 8.87 12.97 -4.37
N PRO A 111 10.15 12.60 -4.49
CA PRO A 111 10.88 11.97 -3.40
C PRO A 111 10.77 12.80 -2.11
N GLY A 112 10.53 12.13 -0.98
CA GLY A 112 10.31 12.79 0.32
C GLY A 112 8.87 13.16 0.65
N THR A 113 7.92 13.11 -0.31
CA THR A 113 6.48 13.20 -0.02
C THR A 113 5.87 11.83 0.32
N GLU A 114 6.71 10.89 0.73
CA GLU A 114 6.28 9.53 1.06
C GLU A 114 5.59 9.52 2.41
N MET A 115 4.42 8.88 2.45
CA MET A 115 3.68 8.67 3.68
C MET A 115 2.96 7.34 3.68
N GLU A 116 2.64 6.89 4.88
CA GLU A 116 1.88 5.69 5.09
C GLU A 116 0.89 5.85 6.24
N ILE A 117 -0.39 5.62 5.97
CA ILE A 117 -1.46 5.63 6.96
C ILE A 117 -1.89 4.18 7.16
N PHE A 118 -1.94 3.71 8.39
CA PHE A 118 -2.37 2.35 8.70
C PHE A 118 -3.07 2.27 10.05
N LYS A 119 -3.86 1.22 10.25
CA LYS A 119 -4.56 1.04 11.53
C LYS A 119 -3.60 0.73 12.66
N LYS A 120 -3.84 1.32 13.84
CA LYS A 120 -3.08 1.08 15.06
C LYS A 120 -3.09 -0.39 15.52
N SER A 121 -4.18 -1.10 15.21
CA SER A 121 -4.32 -2.53 15.50
C SER A 121 -3.59 -3.44 14.50
N ASP A 122 -3.29 -2.93 13.31
CA ASP A 122 -2.59 -3.71 12.29
C ASP A 122 -1.07 -3.68 12.56
N PRO A 123 -0.32 -4.76 12.26
CA PRO A 123 1.13 -4.76 12.39
C PRO A 123 1.75 -3.64 11.55
N VAL A 124 2.80 -3.00 12.08
CA VAL A 124 3.58 -2.01 11.32
C VAL A 124 4.10 -2.69 10.05
N PRO A 125 3.83 -2.12 8.86
CA PRO A 125 4.19 -2.72 7.58
C PRO A 125 5.69 -2.60 7.30
N ARG A 126 6.47 -3.44 7.99
CA ARG A 126 7.95 -3.49 7.95
C ARG A 126 8.56 -3.56 6.54
N PRO A 127 8.03 -4.32 5.57
CA PRO A 127 8.67 -4.45 4.26
C PRO A 127 8.80 -3.12 3.51
N VAL A 128 7.90 -2.17 3.77
CA VAL A 128 7.86 -0.88 3.09
C VAL A 128 8.76 0.13 3.79
N LEU A 129 8.76 0.12 5.12
CA LEU A 129 9.68 0.94 5.90
C LEU A 129 11.14 0.50 5.72
N LEU A 130 11.39 -0.80 5.53
CA LEU A 130 12.73 -1.33 5.35
C LEU A 130 13.25 -1.16 3.92
N GLY A 131 12.41 -1.35 2.89
CA GLY A 131 12.82 -1.29 1.49
C GLY A 131 13.23 0.10 0.97
N LEU A 132 12.96 1.17 1.72
CA LEU A 132 13.17 2.55 1.26
C LEU A 132 14.39 3.26 1.90
N GLY A 133 15.09 2.64 2.84
CA GLY A 133 16.23 3.28 3.55
C GLY A 133 16.40 2.87 5.01
N GLY A 134 15.57 1.93 5.50
CA GLY A 134 15.54 1.52 6.90
C GLY A 134 14.58 2.38 7.73
N MET A 135 14.15 1.84 8.88
CA MET A 135 13.14 2.49 9.74
C MET A 135 13.59 3.83 10.34
N LYS A 136 14.88 4.16 10.32
CA LYS A 136 15.43 5.35 10.99
C LYS A 136 14.97 6.67 10.35
N ASP A 137 14.60 6.65 9.07
CA ASP A 137 14.18 7.85 8.33
C ASP A 137 12.67 8.08 8.38
N TRP A 138 11.94 7.25 9.12
CA TRP A 138 10.49 7.32 9.24
C TRP A 138 10.11 7.74 10.64
N GLU A 139 9.39 8.85 10.75
CA GLU A 139 8.70 9.23 11.96
C GLU A 139 7.33 8.56 11.97
N VAL A 140 7.00 7.89 13.08
CA VAL A 140 5.69 7.25 13.27
C VAL A 140 4.96 7.96 14.40
N GLN A 141 3.82 8.55 14.08
CA GLN A 141 2.97 9.25 15.03
C GLN A 141 1.55 8.65 15.04
N ASP A 142 0.94 8.62 16.22
CA ASP A 142 -0.49 8.35 16.33
C ASP A 142 -1.25 9.61 15.84
N TYR A 143 -2.20 9.47 14.90
CA TYR A 143 -2.94 10.62 14.34
C TYR A 143 -3.76 11.35 15.42
N SER A 144 -4.38 10.59 16.32
CA SER A 144 -5.08 11.12 17.49
C SER A 144 -5.13 10.05 18.58
N ARG A 145 -5.32 10.46 19.84
CA ARG A 145 -5.43 9.55 20.99
C ARG A 145 -6.58 8.55 20.83
N SER A 146 -7.68 8.96 20.18
CA SER A 146 -8.88 8.15 19.99
C SER A 146 -9.02 7.59 18.57
N ALA A 147 -8.26 8.11 17.60
CA ALA A 147 -8.38 7.64 16.23
C ALA A 147 -7.71 6.28 16.02
N PRO A 148 -8.25 5.45 15.12
CA PRO A 148 -7.72 4.10 14.90
C PRO A 148 -6.47 4.07 14.01
N TYR A 149 -5.87 5.21 13.67
CA TYR A 149 -4.82 5.32 12.65
C TYR A 149 -3.48 5.83 13.19
N ARG A 150 -2.41 5.33 12.57
CA ARG A 150 -1.04 5.81 12.67
C ARG A 150 -0.58 6.35 11.34
N ILE A 151 0.26 7.37 11.39
CA ILE A 151 0.91 7.98 10.24
C ILE A 151 2.39 7.68 10.37
N ALA A 152 2.98 7.13 9.32
CA ALA A 152 4.42 7.09 9.13
C ALA A 152 4.77 8.02 7.98
N SER A 153 5.72 8.94 8.18
CA SER A 153 6.17 9.88 7.15
C SER A 153 7.66 10.14 7.27
N ARG A 154 8.26 10.63 6.18
CA ARG A 154 9.67 11.05 6.18
C ARG A 154 9.90 12.49 6.59
N LEU A 155 8.88 13.34 6.43
CA LEU A 155 8.96 14.77 6.68
C LEU A 155 7.69 15.23 7.38
N ASP A 156 7.82 16.05 8.42
CA ASP A 156 6.72 16.56 9.24
C ASP A 156 5.69 17.33 8.40
N GLN A 157 6.14 17.99 7.33
CA GLN A 157 5.28 18.73 6.40
C GLN A 157 4.21 17.86 5.71
N ILE A 158 4.41 16.54 5.68
CA ILE A 158 3.47 15.59 5.08
C ILE A 158 2.35 15.21 6.06
N ASN A 159 2.50 15.47 7.36
CA ASN A 159 1.47 15.19 8.34
C ASN A 159 0.14 15.85 7.96
N GLY A 160 0.14 17.14 7.61
CA GLY A 160 -1.08 17.84 7.19
C GLY A 160 -1.78 17.22 5.98
N LEU A 161 -1.04 16.59 5.05
CA LEU A 161 -1.64 15.82 3.95
C LEU A 161 -2.28 14.54 4.48
N ALA A 162 -1.58 13.79 5.33
CA ALA A 162 -2.10 12.57 5.93
C ALA A 162 -3.39 12.85 6.72
N GLU A 163 -3.45 13.95 7.47
CA GLU A 163 -4.65 14.37 8.20
C GLU A 163 -5.84 14.60 7.27
N ARG A 164 -5.66 15.36 6.18
CA ARG A 164 -6.73 15.62 5.20
C ARG A 164 -7.20 14.34 4.52
N VAL A 165 -6.27 13.47 4.16
CA VAL A 165 -6.61 12.15 3.61
C VAL A 165 -7.43 11.37 4.63
N ILE A 166 -6.99 11.27 5.90
CA ILE A 166 -7.73 10.56 6.96
C ILE A 166 -9.14 11.13 7.16
N THR A 167 -9.31 12.46 7.11
CA THR A 167 -10.64 13.09 7.18
C THR A 167 -11.55 12.59 6.06
N LEU A 168 -11.09 12.64 4.81
CA LEU A 168 -11.84 12.10 3.66
C LEU A 168 -12.24 10.63 3.85
N LEU A 169 -11.37 9.82 4.47
CA LEU A 169 -11.68 8.40 4.71
C LEU A 169 -12.78 8.19 5.76
N ASN A 170 -12.79 9.01 6.80
CA ASN A 170 -13.71 8.86 7.93
C ASN A 170 -15.12 9.28 7.54
N ASP A 171 -15.26 10.32 6.71
CA ASP A 171 -16.54 10.90 6.31
C ASP A 171 -17.36 9.91 5.46
N ASP A 172 -16.70 9.13 4.59
CA ASP A 172 -17.37 8.22 3.68
C ASP A 172 -17.62 6.80 4.24
N GLY A 173 -17.20 6.54 5.49
CA GLY A 173 -17.48 5.27 6.18
C GLY A 173 -16.71 4.04 5.67
N TYR A 174 -15.73 4.21 4.79
CA TYR A 174 -14.90 3.13 4.26
C TYR A 174 -13.96 2.55 5.33
N ASP A 175 -13.89 1.21 5.39
CA ASP A 175 -12.99 0.52 6.32
C ASP A 175 -11.59 0.36 5.70
N ILE A 176 -10.80 1.44 5.71
CA ILE A 176 -9.45 1.44 5.15
C ILE A 176 -8.45 0.88 6.15
N ARG A 177 -7.65 -0.08 5.69
CA ARG A 177 -6.57 -0.69 6.47
C ARG A 177 -5.26 0.04 6.29
N ARG A 178 -5.01 0.51 5.06
CA ARG A 178 -3.72 1.06 4.67
C ARG A 178 -3.85 2.03 3.50
N ILE A 179 -3.09 3.12 3.57
CA ILE A 179 -2.79 4.01 2.45
C ILE A 179 -1.28 4.19 2.41
N SER A 180 -0.68 4.13 1.23
CA SER A 180 0.75 4.39 1.04
C SER A 180 0.93 5.29 -0.17
N VAL A 181 1.66 6.38 0.00
CA VAL A 181 2.08 7.31 -1.06
C VAL A 181 3.58 7.19 -1.23
N ARG A 182 4.03 7.06 -2.48
CA ARG A 182 5.43 6.83 -2.84
C ARG A 182 5.84 7.60 -4.09
N SER A 183 7.13 7.88 -4.19
CA SER A 183 7.74 8.41 -5.40
C SER A 183 7.95 7.35 -6.49
N THR A 184 7.95 6.06 -6.12
CA THR A 184 8.08 4.92 -7.02
C THR A 184 6.75 4.23 -7.27
N THR A 185 6.60 3.60 -8.43
CA THR A 185 5.38 2.88 -8.80
C THR A 185 5.18 1.62 -7.94
N PRO A 186 3.97 1.34 -7.43
CA PRO A 186 2.76 2.16 -7.51
C PRO A 186 2.83 3.38 -6.59
N HIS A 187 2.49 4.56 -7.14
CA HIS A 187 2.64 5.85 -6.45
C HIS A 187 1.61 6.03 -5.33
N LEU A 188 0.42 5.46 -5.48
CA LEU A 188 -0.61 5.41 -4.45
C LEU A 188 -1.09 3.96 -4.31
N LEU A 189 -1.15 3.48 -3.07
CA LEU A 189 -1.68 2.17 -2.72
C LEU A 189 -2.74 2.34 -1.64
N LEU A 190 -3.92 1.80 -1.87
CA LEU A 190 -5.04 1.80 -0.93
C LEU A 190 -5.44 0.35 -0.63
N VAL A 191 -5.66 0.01 0.63
CA VAL A 191 -6.14 -1.32 1.04
C VAL A 191 -7.40 -1.16 1.86
N PHE A 192 -8.50 -1.67 1.32
CA PHE A 192 -9.82 -1.66 1.95
C PHE A 192 -10.17 -3.03 2.48
N ASN A 193 -10.93 -3.07 3.57
CA ASN A 193 -11.68 -4.25 3.97
C ASN A 193 -12.99 -4.31 3.18
N MET A 194 -13.22 -5.40 2.46
CA MET A 194 -14.39 -5.54 1.59
C MET A 194 -15.71 -5.79 2.33
N VAL A 195 -15.70 -5.97 3.65
CA VAL A 195 -16.92 -6.24 4.42
C VAL A 195 -17.93 -5.08 4.33
N LYS A 196 -17.47 -3.83 4.20
CA LYS A 196 -18.34 -2.65 4.15
C LYS A 196 -18.55 -2.06 2.75
N LEU A 197 -17.73 -2.43 1.76
CA LEU A 197 -17.79 -1.85 0.40
C LEU A 197 -19.16 -2.00 -0.30
N PRO A 198 -19.86 -3.16 -0.22
CA PRO A 198 -21.15 -3.33 -0.91
C PRO A 198 -22.31 -2.44 -0.42
N LYS A 199 -22.07 -1.61 0.60
CA LYS A 199 -23.09 -0.75 1.21
C LYS A 199 -23.11 0.66 0.63
N THR A 200 -22.08 1.04 -0.12
CA THR A 200 -21.93 2.35 -0.76
C THR A 200 -21.94 2.18 -2.28
N ASP A 201 -22.20 3.27 -3.01
CA ASP A 201 -22.10 3.25 -4.46
C ASP A 201 -20.62 3.08 -4.88
N ALA A 202 -20.36 2.34 -5.95
CA ALA A 202 -19.02 2.26 -6.53
C ALA A 202 -18.56 3.64 -6.99
N HIS A 203 -19.50 4.48 -7.45
CA HIS A 203 -19.24 5.84 -7.86
C HIS A 203 -18.57 6.64 -6.73
N ASP A 204 -19.11 6.56 -5.52
CA ASP A 204 -18.60 7.30 -4.36
C ASP A 204 -17.17 6.86 -4.02
N LEU A 205 -16.88 5.56 -4.11
CA LEU A 205 -15.53 5.04 -3.90
C LEU A 205 -14.56 5.60 -4.94
N ILE A 206 -14.96 5.62 -6.21
CA ILE A 206 -14.11 6.15 -7.29
C ILE A 206 -13.91 7.66 -7.13
N GLN A 207 -14.93 8.41 -6.69
CA GLN A 207 -14.80 9.83 -6.38
C GLN A 207 -13.84 10.07 -5.21
N LEU A 208 -13.95 9.31 -4.12
CA LEU A 208 -13.01 9.37 -3.01
C LEU A 208 -11.57 9.13 -3.49
N ILE A 209 -11.35 8.12 -4.34
CA ILE A 209 -10.02 7.84 -4.91
C ILE A 209 -9.51 9.04 -5.70
N ARG A 210 -10.36 9.68 -6.51
CA ARG A 210 -9.99 10.88 -7.27
C ARG A 210 -9.66 12.06 -6.35
N ASN A 211 -10.43 12.28 -5.29
CA ASN A 211 -10.18 13.33 -4.31
C ASN A 211 -8.84 13.10 -3.59
N ILE A 212 -8.55 11.86 -3.16
CA ILE A 212 -7.25 11.50 -2.56
C ILE A 212 -6.12 11.73 -3.57
N LEU A 213 -6.31 11.33 -4.83
CA LEU A 213 -5.31 11.52 -5.88
C LEU A 213 -5.03 13.00 -6.13
N GLU A 214 -6.07 13.82 -6.19
CA GLU A 214 -5.93 15.27 -6.35
C GLU A 214 -5.18 15.86 -5.16
N GLU A 215 -5.51 15.46 -3.95
CA GLU A 215 -4.86 15.95 -2.73
C GLU A 215 -3.37 15.57 -2.65
N VAL A 216 -3.03 14.32 -3.00
CA VAL A 216 -1.65 13.83 -3.10
C VAL A 216 -0.88 14.55 -4.20
N SER A 217 -1.55 14.87 -5.32
CA SER A 217 -0.92 15.45 -6.50
C SER A 217 -0.83 16.98 -6.46
N SER A 218 -1.66 17.64 -5.65
CA SER A 218 -1.77 19.10 -5.58
C SER A 218 -0.80 19.73 -4.61
N GLN A 219 -0.01 18.95 -3.87
CA GLN A 219 0.96 19.48 -2.92
C GLN A 219 1.83 20.58 -3.54
N PRO A 220 1.57 21.85 -3.17
CA PRO A 220 2.43 22.93 -3.58
C PRO A 220 3.71 22.79 -2.78
N LEU A 221 4.84 23.19 -3.37
CA LEU A 221 6.01 23.64 -2.62
C LEU A 221 5.57 24.85 -1.77
N GLN A 222 4.80 24.66 -0.71
CA GLN A 222 4.65 25.72 0.28
C GLN A 222 5.97 25.75 1.03
N GLN A 223 6.86 26.56 0.43
CA GLN A 223 7.85 27.37 1.10
C GLN A 223 8.48 26.59 2.25
N SER A 224 9.55 25.85 1.95
CA SER A 224 10.85 26.19 2.53
C SER A 224 10.86 27.68 2.85
N GLN A 225 10.28 28.01 4.00
CA GLN A 225 10.27 29.34 4.57
C GLN A 225 11.72 29.77 4.47
N LYS A 226 11.94 30.83 3.69
CA LYS A 226 13.06 31.74 3.88
C LYS A 226 13.41 31.68 5.36
N ARG A 227 14.51 31.02 5.73
CA ARG A 227 15.06 31.14 7.08
C ARG A 227 15.09 32.65 7.34
N PRO A 228 14.27 33.20 8.24
CA PRO A 228 14.39 34.59 8.63
C PRO A 228 15.59 34.63 9.56
N GLY A 229 16.80 34.58 8.97
CA GLY A 229 17.98 34.20 9.73
C GLY A 229 19.31 34.36 9.01
N SER A 230 19.38 34.69 7.71
CA SER A 230 20.59 35.36 7.19
C SER A 230 20.55 36.83 7.58
N LYS A 231 20.58 37.11 8.89
CA LYS A 231 21.07 38.41 9.34
C LYS A 231 22.49 38.50 8.83
N SER A 232 22.66 39.43 7.90
CA SER A 232 23.87 40.12 7.52
C SER A 232 25.06 39.77 8.41
N ARG A 233 25.97 38.99 7.82
CA ARG A 233 27.39 39.31 7.70
C ARG A 233 27.72 40.73 8.19
N GLU A 234 27.84 40.90 9.49
CA GLU A 234 28.52 42.04 10.06
C GLU A 234 30.02 41.76 9.90
N ARG A 235 30.63 42.53 8.99
CA ARG A 235 32.08 42.61 8.80
C ARG A 235 32.74 42.82 10.16
N ARG A 236 33.36 41.79 10.73
CA ARG A 236 34.54 41.96 11.58
C ARG A 236 35.76 41.55 10.77
N THR A 237 36.39 42.58 10.22
CA THR A 237 37.79 42.58 9.88
C THR A 237 38.59 42.38 11.17
N THR A 238 39.16 41.20 11.38
CA THR A 238 40.36 41.08 12.22
C THR A 238 41.41 40.29 11.45
N LYS A 239 42.42 41.06 11.08
CA LYS A 239 43.77 40.69 10.66
C LYS A 239 44.40 39.62 11.55
N GLU A 240 45.42 38.98 10.95
CA GLU A 240 46.56 38.28 11.60
C GLU A 240 46.24 36.93 12.25
N SER A 241 47.07 35.90 12.13
CA SER A 241 48.37 35.75 11.51
C SER A 241 48.66 34.25 11.44
N ALA A 242 49.31 33.87 10.34
CA ALA A 242 50.42 32.93 10.24
C ALA A 242 50.37 31.53 10.91
N ILE A 243 51.00 30.60 10.17
CA ILE A 243 51.84 29.48 10.62
C ILE A 243 51.32 28.09 10.19
N ARG A 244 52.21 27.44 9.42
CA ARG A 244 52.45 26.00 9.21
C ARG A 244 51.84 25.30 8.00
N ALA A 245 52.68 25.37 6.95
CA ALA A 245 53.03 24.34 6.00
C ALA A 245 53.01 22.86 6.48
N ASN A 246 52.54 22.02 5.55
CA ASN A 246 53.05 20.71 5.09
C ASN A 246 52.99 19.47 6.03
N PRO A 247 53.09 18.23 5.50
CA PRO A 247 52.75 17.70 4.15
C PRO A 247 52.03 16.32 4.16
N ILE A 248 51.58 15.88 2.97
CA ILE A 248 51.64 14.52 2.37
C ILE A 248 51.50 13.28 3.29
N LEU A 249 50.43 12.50 3.07
CA LEU A 249 50.28 11.03 3.26
C LEU A 249 48.81 10.73 2.88
N SER A 250 48.40 9.68 2.18
CA SER A 250 49.02 8.57 1.48
C SER A 250 47.89 8.02 0.60
N LEU A 251 48.19 7.72 -0.67
CA LEU A 251 47.32 6.87 -1.49
C LEU A 251 47.08 5.55 -0.74
N GLY A 252 45.83 5.12 -0.69
CA GLY A 252 45.42 3.79 -0.23
C GLY A 252 44.45 3.21 -1.24
N ASP A 253 44.99 2.52 -2.23
CA ASP A 253 44.24 1.67 -3.14
C ASP A 253 43.57 0.55 -2.34
N HIS A 254 42.25 0.49 -2.39
CA HIS A 254 41.49 -0.69 -1.97
C HIS A 254 40.84 -1.32 -3.19
N HIS A 255 41.58 -2.29 -3.72
CA HIS A 255 41.07 -3.38 -4.54
C HIS A 255 39.91 -4.08 -3.81
N VAL A 256 38.71 -3.95 -4.34
CA VAL A 256 37.58 -4.83 -3.99
C VAL A 256 37.54 -5.92 -5.07
N PRO A 257 37.67 -7.21 -4.73
CA PRO A 257 37.52 -8.28 -5.70
C PRO A 257 36.07 -8.41 -6.16
N GLU A 258 35.86 -8.31 -7.47
CA GLU A 258 34.67 -8.80 -8.16
C GLU A 258 34.55 -10.31 -7.92
N ASN A 259 33.50 -10.72 -7.23
CA ASN A 259 33.11 -12.12 -7.15
C ASN A 259 31.64 -12.23 -7.59
N TYR A 260 31.41 -12.07 -8.89
CA TYR A 260 30.13 -12.38 -9.52
C TYR A 260 30.10 -13.88 -9.84
N GLY A 261 29.48 -14.64 -8.95
CA GLY A 261 29.01 -15.99 -9.24
C GLY A 261 27.93 -15.95 -10.31
N LYS A 262 28.15 -16.69 -11.41
CA LYS A 262 27.15 -17.02 -12.43
C LYS A 262 25.91 -17.67 -11.78
N PRO A 263 24.69 -17.19 -12.01
CA PRO A 263 23.51 -18.01 -11.79
C PRO A 263 23.46 -19.12 -12.86
N GLY A 264 23.36 -20.36 -12.37
CA GLY A 264 23.22 -21.57 -13.18
C GLY A 264 21.93 -21.58 -13.97
N ASP A 265 22.05 -22.11 -15.18
CA ASP A 265 21.02 -22.32 -16.18
C ASP A 265 20.07 -23.45 -15.74
N PRO A 266 18.77 -23.21 -15.52
CA PRO A 266 17.81 -24.27 -15.24
C PRO A 266 17.11 -24.67 -16.55
N SER A 267 17.82 -25.45 -17.37
CA SER A 267 17.20 -26.25 -18.43
C SER A 267 17.68 -27.69 -18.32
N ALA A 268 17.02 -28.45 -17.44
CA ALA A 268 16.97 -29.91 -17.49
C ALA A 268 15.72 -30.40 -16.75
N ASN A 269 14.92 -31.19 -17.48
CA ASN A 269 13.66 -31.87 -17.16
C ASN A 269 12.36 -31.09 -17.38
#